data_AF-A0A0F9FRS5-F1
#
_entry.id   AF-A0A0F9FRS5-F1
#
_cell.length_a   1.000
_cell.length_b   1.000
_cell.length_c   1.000
_cell.angle_alpha   90.00
_cell.angle_beta   90.00
_cell.angle_gamma   90.00
#
_symmetry.space_group_name_H-M   'P 1'
#
loop_
_entity.id
_entity.type
_entity.pdbx_description
1 polymer ?
#
loop_
_entity_poly.entity_id
_entity_poly.type
_entity_poly.pdbx_seq_one_letter_code
_entity_poly.pdbx_strand_id
1 'polypeptide(L)'
;MGAIRKSVTKSITAENVFTDLIQVDKGDTGSISVSGTFVATVTLQRRLDGANWRDIESYTAQTEKDFEVGEGSEIRLGVKTGDYTSGTVEARLGI
;
A
#
# COMPACT_ATOMS: atom_id res chain seq x y z
N MET A 1 15.93 -17.40 -13.18
CA MET A 1 15.99 -16.88 -11.80
C MET A 1 14.61 -16.30 -11.52
N GLY A 2 13.75 -16.99 -10.77
CA GLY A 2 12.36 -16.55 -10.56
C GLY A 2 12.33 -15.26 -9.76
N ALA A 3 11.63 -14.24 -10.24
CA ALA A 3 11.39 -13.02 -9.46
C ALA A 3 10.84 -13.43 -8.09
N ILE A 4 11.48 -12.95 -7.03
CA ILE A 4 11.05 -13.24 -5.66
C ILE A 4 9.81 -12.39 -5.44
N ARG A 5 8.63 -12.95 -5.74
CA ARG A 5 7.34 -12.26 -5.53
C ARG A 5 7.22 -11.86 -4.06
N LYS A 6 7.24 -10.56 -3.77
CA LYS A 6 7.10 -10.04 -2.41
C LYS A 6 5.67 -9.55 -2.25
N SER A 7 4.90 -10.24 -1.41
CA SER A 7 3.57 -9.79 -1.05
C SER A 7 3.45 -9.59 0.45
N VAL A 8 2.91 -8.44 0.84
CA VAL A 8 2.61 -8.08 2.23
C VAL A 8 1.10 -7.94 2.36
N THR A 9 0.57 -8.33 3.51
CA THR A 9 -0.85 -8.20 3.82
C THR A 9 -0.97 -7.73 5.26
N LYS A 10 -1.85 -6.77 5.50
CA LYS A 10 -2.05 -6.19 6.81
C LYS A 10 -3.52 -5.86 7.02
N SER A 11 -4.06 -6.38 8.11
CA SER A 11 -5.37 -6.01 8.63
C SER A 11 -5.21 -4.71 9.42
N ILE A 12 -5.81 -3.64 8.94
CA ILE A 12 -5.76 -2.30 9.55
C ILE A 12 -7.11 -2.03 10.22
N THR A 13 -7.07 -1.92 11.54
CA THR A 13 -8.23 -1.65 12.41
C THR A 13 -8.04 -0.37 13.23
N ALA A 14 -7.06 0.45 12.88
CA ALA A 14 -6.72 1.70 13.54
C ALA A 14 -5.97 2.64 12.57
N GLU A 15 -5.85 3.91 12.95
CA GLU A 15 -5.04 4.89 12.22
C GLU A 15 -3.53 4.68 12.40
N ASN A 16 -2.73 5.26 11.49
CA ASN A 16 -1.27 5.15 11.47
C ASN A 16 -0.75 3.70 11.39
N VAL A 17 -1.53 2.80 10.79
CA VAL A 17 -1.15 1.42 10.55
C VAL A 17 -0.88 1.23 9.07
N PHE A 18 0.31 0.72 8.77
CA PHE A 18 0.75 0.43 7.41
C PHE A 18 1.18 -1.04 7.28
N THR A 19 1.15 -1.51 6.04
CA THR A 19 1.82 -2.76 5.65
C THR A 19 3.32 -2.64 5.85
N ASP A 20 4.00 -3.78 5.86
CA ASP A 20 5.45 -3.80 5.68
C ASP A 20 5.82 -3.12 4.35
N LEU A 21 7.01 -2.53 4.34
CA LEU A 21 7.54 -1.89 3.14
C LEU A 21 7.97 -2.95 2.13
N ILE A 22 7.70 -2.69 0.85
CA ILE A 22 8.23 -3.46 -0.26
C ILE A 22 9.15 -2.53 -1.03
N GLN A 23 10.38 -2.98 -1.25
CA GLN A 23 11.30 -2.35 -2.18
C GLN A 23 10.97 -2.84 -3.58
N VAL A 24 10.75 -1.91 -4.50
CA VAL A 24 10.42 -2.17 -5.89
C VAL A 24 11.44 -1.51 -6.80
N ASP A 25 11.73 -2.14 -7.92
CA ASP A 25 12.65 -1.62 -8.93
C ASP A 25 11.86 -1.09 -10.14
N LYS A 26 12.51 -0.22 -10.93
CA LYS A 26 11.89 0.34 -12.14
C LYS A 26 11.53 -0.79 -13.12
N GLY A 27 10.29 -0.81 -13.57
CA GLY A 27 9.76 -1.81 -14.50
C GLY A 27 9.14 -3.03 -13.80
N ASP A 28 9.17 -3.09 -12.47
CA ASP A 28 8.38 -4.08 -11.74
C ASP A 28 6.88 -3.77 -11.85
N THR A 29 6.06 -4.82 -11.90
CA THR A 29 4.61 -4.73 -11.89
C THR A 29 4.06 -5.25 -10.58
N GLY A 30 3.25 -4.43 -9.92
CA GLY A 30 2.66 -4.74 -8.63
C GLY A 30 1.15 -4.80 -8.69
N SER A 31 0.55 -5.35 -7.64
CA SER A 31 -0.89 -5.39 -7.45
C SER A 31 -1.25 -4.85 -6.06
N ILE A 32 -2.25 -3.99 -6.03
CA ILE A 32 -2.89 -3.48 -4.82
C ILE A 32 -4.24 -4.16 -4.70
N SER A 33 -4.54 -4.67 -3.51
CA SER A 33 -5.87 -5.18 -3.18
C SER A 33 -6.24 -4.65 -1.80
N VAL A 34 -7.28 -3.82 -1.77
CA VAL A 34 -7.89 -3.24 -0.59
C VAL A 34 -9.27 -3.85 -0.48
N SER A 35 -9.51 -4.60 0.58
CA SER A 35 -10.76 -5.30 0.82
C SER A 35 -11.23 -5.12 2.27
N GLY A 36 -12.35 -5.75 2.63
CA GLY A 36 -12.97 -5.61 3.95
C GLY A 36 -14.02 -4.51 4.01
N THR A 37 -14.69 -4.39 5.15
CA THR A 37 -15.74 -3.39 5.39
C THR A 37 -15.17 -2.31 6.29
N PHE A 38 -14.94 -1.11 5.74
CA PHE A 38 -14.29 -0.02 6.44
C PHE A 38 -14.82 1.35 6.01
N VAL A 39 -14.64 2.32 6.90
CA VAL A 39 -14.76 3.74 6.64
C VAL A 39 -13.42 4.34 6.99
N ALA A 40 -12.53 4.42 6.00
CA ALA A 40 -11.17 4.89 6.14
C ALA A 40 -10.59 5.28 4.78
N THR A 41 -9.58 6.16 4.77
CA THR A 41 -8.80 6.50 3.58
C THR A 41 -7.50 5.70 3.58
N VAL A 42 -7.43 4.68 2.73
CA VAL A 42 -6.23 3.88 2.52
C VAL A 42 -5.32 4.62 1.55
N THR A 43 -4.12 4.99 1.97
CA THR A 43 -3.15 5.72 1.16
C THR A 43 -2.02 4.80 0.74
N LEU A 44 -1.75 4.75 -0.56
CA LEU A 44 -0.52 4.22 -1.12
C LEU A 44 0.56 5.29 -0.99
N GLN A 45 1.63 4.96 -0.27
CA GLN A 45 2.78 5.84 -0.12
C GLN A 45 4.01 5.21 -0.76
N ARG A 46 4.83 6.05 -1.39
CA ARG A 46 6.18 5.67 -1.85
C ARG A 46 7.23 6.60 -1.26
N ARG A 47 8.45 6.10 -1.06
CA ARG A 47 9.63 6.91 -0.76
C ARG A 47 10.76 6.56 -1.73
N LEU A 48 11.53 7.57 -2.11
CA LEU A 48 12.67 7.45 -3.02
C LEU A 48 13.98 7.58 -2.26
N ASP A 49 14.01 8.49 -1.28
CA ASP A 49 15.21 8.84 -0.52
C ASP A 49 15.37 8.03 0.78
N GLY A 50 14.56 6.99 1.01
CA GLY A 50 14.52 6.24 2.28
C GLY A 50 13.98 7.01 3.49
N ALA A 51 13.78 8.32 3.39
CA ALA A 51 13.33 9.18 4.51
C ALA A 51 11.90 9.73 4.34
N ASN A 52 11.54 10.20 3.15
CA ASN A 52 10.31 10.97 2.94
C ASN A 52 9.25 10.14 2.21
N TRP A 53 8.13 9.87 2.89
CA TRP A 53 6.95 9.23 2.28
C TRP A 53 6.13 10.26 1.53
N ARG A 54 5.80 9.95 0.27
CA ARG A 54 4.89 10.72 -0.57
C ARG A 54 3.65 9.90 -0.86
N ASP A 55 2.50 10.54 -0.72
CA ASP A 55 1.21 9.97 -1.07
C ASP A 55 1.10 9.92 -2.60
N ILE A 56 0.79 8.74 -3.13
CA ILE A 56 0.66 8.50 -4.58
C ILE A 56 -0.79 8.43 -4.98
N GLU A 57 -1.56 7.66 -4.23
CA GLU A 57 -2.98 7.46 -4.47
C GLU A 57 -3.66 7.14 -3.14
N SER A 58 -4.95 7.46 -3.05
CA SER A 58 -5.78 7.16 -1.90
C SER A 58 -7.07 6.47 -2.32
N TYR A 59 -7.53 5.55 -1.48
CA TYR A 59 -8.71 4.71 -1.71
C TYR A 59 -9.62 4.81 -0.50
N THR A 60 -10.86 5.25 -0.73
CA THR A 60 -11.90 5.33 0.31
C THR A 60 -12.87 4.15 0.25
N ALA A 61 -12.67 3.24 -0.70
CA ALA A 61 -13.49 2.05 -0.92
C ALA A 61 -12.57 0.86 -1.26
N GLN A 62 -13.17 -0.34 -1.28
CA GLN A 62 -12.49 -1.54 -1.77
C GLN A 62 -11.96 -1.30 -3.18
N THR A 63 -10.73 -1.72 -3.44
CA THR A 63 -10.04 -1.46 -4.70
C THR A 63 -9.11 -2.60 -5.04
N GLU A 64 -9.14 -3.06 -6.28
CA GLU A 64 -8.13 -3.96 -6.84
C GLU A 64 -7.53 -3.31 -8.07
N LYS A 65 -6.21 -3.16 -8.08
CA LYS A 65 -5.53 -2.41 -9.13
C LYS A 65 -4.11 -2.91 -9.32
N ASP A 66 -3.74 -3.17 -10.56
CA ASP A 66 -2.36 -3.34 -11.00
C ASP A 66 -1.69 -2.00 -11.27
N PHE A 67 -0.39 -1.93 -11.01
CA PHE A 67 0.42 -0.74 -11.28
C PHE A 67 1.81 -1.14 -11.75
N GLU A 68 2.42 -0.29 -12.58
CA GLU A 68 3.81 -0.42 -13.00
C GLU A 68 4.66 0.61 -12.25
N VAL A 69 5.83 0.17 -11.81
CA VAL A 69 6.78 0.99 -11.06
C VAL A 69 7.62 1.81 -12.05
N GLY A 70 7.32 3.11 -12.13
CA GLY A 70 8.06 4.04 -12.99
C GLY A 70 9.50 4.31 -12.54
N GLU A 71 9.80 4.14 -11.25
CA GLU A 71 11.12 4.38 -10.64
C GLU A 71 11.31 3.51 -9.39
N GLY A 72 12.53 3.01 -9.20
CA GLY A 72 12.87 2.18 -8.04
C GLY A 72 12.63 2.94 -6.74
N SER A 73 11.75 2.41 -5.90
CA SER A 73 11.26 3.07 -4.69
C SER A 73 10.83 2.07 -3.64
N GLU A 74 10.59 2.53 -2.43
CA GLU A 74 9.97 1.71 -1.39
C GLU A 74 8.52 2.14 -1.23
N ILE A 75 7.62 1.18 -1.31
CA ILE A 75 6.18 1.38 -1.27
C ILE A 75 5.57 0.73 -0.03
N ARG A 76 4.51 1.35 0.50
CA ARG A 76 3.68 0.80 1.56
C ARG A 76 2.23 1.24 1.37
N LEU A 77 1.31 0.44 1.89
CA LEU A 77 -0.11 0.72 1.85
C LEU A 77 -0.63 0.80 3.28
N GLY A 78 -1.44 1.80 3.60
CA GLY A 78 -1.99 1.90 4.95
C GLY A 78 -2.91 3.07 5.18
N VAL A 79 -3.35 3.27 6.41
CA VAL A 79 -4.22 4.38 6.80
C VAL A 79 -3.42 5.34 7.66
N LYS A 80 -3.42 6.63 7.28
CA LYS A 80 -2.68 7.67 8.00
C LYS A 80 -3.44 8.09 9.28
N THR A 81 -2.76 8.82 10.16
CA THR A 81 -3.40 9.47 11.31
C THR A 81 -4.51 10.40 10.84
N GLY A 82 -5.71 10.28 11.43
CA GLY A 82 -6.90 11.04 11.09
C GLY A 82 -7.72 10.50 9.91
N ASP A 83 -7.24 9.49 9.21
CA ASP A 83 -7.91 8.91 8.03
C ASP A 83 -8.68 7.62 8.35
N TYR A 84 -8.69 7.16 9.60
CA TYR A 84 -9.45 5.99 10.03
C TYR A 84 -10.70 6.41 10.81
N THR A 85 -11.88 5.95 10.37
CA THR A 85 -13.13 6.15 11.12
C THR A 85 -13.58 4.85 11.79
N SER A 86 -13.73 3.76 11.04
CA SER A 86 -14.18 2.47 11.58
C SER A 86 -13.98 1.29 10.63
N GLY A 87 -14.12 0.06 11.15
CA GLY A 87 -14.17 -1.18 10.37
C GLY A 87 -12.84 -1.94 10.30
N THR A 88 -12.64 -2.70 9.23
CA THR A 88 -11.39 -3.46 9.03
C THR A 88 -11.00 -3.38 7.57
N VAL A 89 -9.85 -2.76 7.32
CA VAL A 89 -9.24 -2.69 5.99
C VAL A 89 -8.28 -3.87 5.87
N GLU A 90 -8.51 -4.74 4.91
CA GLU A 90 -7.58 -5.79 4.52
C GLU A 90 -6.73 -5.24 3.36
N ALA A 91 -5.57 -4.69 3.70
CA ALA A 91 -4.64 -4.08 2.74
C ALA A 91 -3.59 -5.09 2.31
N ARG A 92 -3.53 -5.37 1.01
CA ARG A 92 -2.55 -6.26 0.38
C ARG A 92 -1.80 -5.53 -0.72
N LEU A 93 -0.49 -5.70 -0.71
CA LEU A 93 0.42 -5.15 -1.70
C LEU A 93 1.35 -6.27 -2.16
N GLY A 94 1.43 -6.48 -3.47
CA GLY A 94 2.30 -7.47 -4.10
C GLY A 94 3.12 -6.88 -5.22
N ILE A 95 4.32 -7.42 -5.42
CA ILE A 95 5.24 -7.23 -6.55
C ILE A 95 5.71 -8.61 -7.02
#